data_AF-A0A532U4N0-F1
#
_entry.id   AF-A0A532U4N0-F1
#
_cell.length_a   1.000
_cell.length_b   1.000
_cell.length_c   1.000
_cell.angle_alpha   90.00
_cell.angle_beta   90.00
_cell.angle_gamma   90.00
#
_symmetry.space_group_name_H-M   'P 1'
#
loop_
_entity.id
_entity.type
_entity.pdbx_description
1 polymer ?
#
loop_
_entity_poly.entity_id
_entity_poly.type
_entity_poly.pdbx_seq_one_letter_code
_entity_poly.pdbx_strand_id
1 'polypeptide(L)'
;MRKIVAVVGVMLAIVVLLTHATAKAQGPVYIGSDSCALCHGAKHESSQQTWHVRILRPASEETIAGDFTSTDADLTFTVDEVAYVVGGQFSERYLTEVEGELYVLPAQWNVASDEWVPYHPEDWLDRPYARYCAGCHTTGFDAESETWSEVGVQCEACHGPGSDHVALAGERAMIINPALLDFQAQTEVCGQCHSRGTDPEGVYEFPLDFQPGGALKLDDAFIAATDEEHFWPDGSSRAHHQEYLDWQKSPHAAGVSCIFCHVSHSHGETAHQTRWVGNHRCLICHEEKRDLETHVPYMQTQTAFCTDCHMPTLAEAATAEYNFDIHSHTFWDPDPVGTMRYGGQDAMPNACNLCHTDQTPEWAAQVLGLEVAPLTPIPTATPALPPTPAPTAIPVPTVAPSESPGLGEIPWTWLGAAVVIIAAVMAVILIQRRREEVTR
;
A
#
# COMPACT_ATOMS: atom_id res chain seq x y z
N MET A 1 61.43 -33.91 4.84
CA MET A 1 60.78 -32.89 3.97
C MET A 1 59.42 -33.32 3.43
N ARG A 2 59.25 -34.52 2.85
CA ARG A 2 57.94 -34.98 2.30
C ARG A 2 56.76 -35.07 3.29
N LYS A 3 57.01 -35.31 4.59
CA LYS A 3 55.93 -35.39 5.61
C LYS A 3 55.45 -34.02 6.13
N ILE A 4 56.27 -32.97 5.98
CA ILE A 4 55.92 -31.61 6.46
C ILE A 4 55.06 -30.88 5.41
N VAL A 5 55.33 -31.12 4.12
CA VAL A 5 54.54 -30.54 3.00
C VAL A 5 53.10 -31.06 3.00
N ALA A 6 52.87 -32.32 3.39
CA ALA A 6 51.53 -32.89 3.45
C ALA A 6 50.68 -32.31 4.60
N VAL A 7 51.29 -32.00 5.76
CA VAL A 7 50.58 -31.43 6.91
C VAL A 7 50.25 -29.95 6.68
N VAL A 8 51.15 -29.21 6.03
CA VAL A 8 50.91 -27.79 5.66
C VAL A 8 49.85 -27.69 4.55
N GLY A 9 49.85 -28.60 3.57
CA GLY A 9 48.82 -28.64 2.53
C GLY A 9 47.43 -28.98 3.05
N VAL A 10 47.32 -29.89 4.03
CA VAL A 10 46.05 -30.23 4.69
C VAL A 10 45.57 -29.11 5.61
N MET A 11 46.46 -28.42 6.33
CA MET A 11 46.07 -27.26 7.14
C MET A 11 45.68 -26.05 6.29
N LEU A 12 46.31 -25.79 5.14
CA LEU A 12 45.86 -24.75 4.21
C LEU A 12 44.51 -25.09 3.59
N ALA A 13 44.26 -26.36 3.23
CA ALA A 13 42.96 -26.78 2.73
C ALA A 13 41.85 -26.65 3.79
N ILE A 14 42.16 -26.96 5.07
CA ILE A 14 41.23 -26.79 6.18
C ILE A 14 40.99 -25.30 6.49
N VAL A 15 41.99 -24.43 6.37
CA VAL A 15 41.82 -22.96 6.53
C VAL A 15 41.05 -22.36 5.36
N VAL A 16 41.21 -22.86 4.13
CA VAL A 16 40.39 -22.46 2.96
C VAL A 16 38.96 -23.00 3.07
N LEU A 17 38.76 -24.18 3.68
CA LEU A 17 37.44 -24.73 3.98
C LEU A 17 36.77 -24.05 5.19
N LEU A 18 37.54 -23.51 6.14
CA LEU A 18 37.02 -22.74 7.29
C LEU A 18 36.87 -21.23 7.00
N THR A 19 37.39 -20.73 5.87
CA THR A 19 37.16 -19.36 5.37
C THR A 19 36.03 -19.27 4.37
N HIS A 20 35.35 -20.39 4.07
CA HIS A 20 33.92 -20.35 3.76
C HIS A 20 33.17 -20.07 5.07
N ALA A 21 33.46 -18.90 5.64
CA ALA A 21 32.52 -18.22 6.50
C ALA A 21 31.17 -18.35 5.80
N THR A 22 30.19 -18.80 6.56
CA THR A 22 28.79 -18.78 6.20
C THR A 22 28.42 -17.35 5.78
N ALA A 23 28.67 -16.99 4.53
CA ALA A 23 27.89 -15.99 3.84
C ALA A 23 26.50 -16.59 3.85
N LYS A 24 25.70 -16.20 4.84
CA LYS A 24 24.25 -16.35 4.81
C LYS A 24 23.88 -15.87 3.41
N ALA A 25 23.35 -16.75 2.55
CA ALA A 25 22.92 -16.30 1.23
C ALA A 25 22.00 -15.12 1.48
N GLN A 26 22.44 -13.92 1.10
CA GLN A 26 21.63 -12.73 1.25
C GLN A 26 20.40 -12.99 0.39
N GLY A 27 19.21 -12.95 1.01
CA GLY A 27 17.97 -13.05 0.28
C GLY A 27 17.86 -11.94 -0.78
N PRO A 28 16.81 -11.98 -1.61
CA PRO A 28 16.55 -10.90 -2.56
C PRO A 28 16.63 -9.53 -1.89
N VAL A 29 17.26 -8.56 -2.56
CA VAL A 29 17.44 -7.19 -2.06
C VAL A 29 16.67 -6.19 -2.91
N TYR A 30 16.29 -5.08 -2.28
CA TYR A 30 15.68 -3.95 -2.96
C TYR A 30 16.72 -3.28 -3.87
N ILE A 31 16.37 -3.06 -5.14
CA ILE A 31 17.26 -2.52 -6.17
C ILE A 31 16.82 -1.15 -6.69
N GLY A 32 15.69 -0.66 -6.19
CA GLY A 32 15.18 0.66 -6.50
C GLY A 32 14.38 0.74 -7.80
N SER A 33 13.41 1.64 -7.82
CA SER A 33 12.50 1.92 -8.94
C SER A 33 13.21 2.33 -10.23
N ASP A 34 14.36 3.02 -10.14
CA ASP A 34 15.19 3.38 -11.29
C ASP A 34 15.69 2.15 -12.06
N SER A 35 16.02 1.07 -11.35
CA SER A 35 16.41 -0.20 -11.98
C SER A 35 15.26 -0.79 -12.79
N CYS A 36 14.02 -0.64 -12.30
CA CYS A 36 12.81 -1.08 -12.99
C CYS A 36 12.53 -0.25 -14.24
N ALA A 37 12.81 1.06 -14.21
CA ALA A 37 12.55 2.00 -15.31
C ALA A 37 13.27 1.61 -16.62
N LEU A 38 14.42 0.95 -16.53
CA LEU A 38 15.20 0.49 -17.69
C LEU A 38 14.42 -0.45 -18.62
N CYS A 39 13.53 -1.28 -18.06
CA CYS A 39 12.69 -2.23 -18.82
C CYS A 39 11.20 -1.85 -18.79
N HIS A 40 10.76 -1.11 -17.78
CA HIS A 40 9.35 -0.76 -17.52
C HIS A 40 9.09 0.75 -17.54
N GLY A 41 9.83 1.50 -18.37
CA GLY A 41 9.79 2.97 -18.41
C GLY A 41 8.40 3.60 -18.44
N ALA A 42 7.47 3.05 -19.23
CA ALA A 42 6.09 3.57 -19.28
C ALA A 42 5.35 3.44 -17.94
N LYS A 43 5.48 2.29 -17.25
CA LYS A 43 4.85 2.08 -15.93
C LYS A 43 5.52 2.93 -14.86
N HIS A 44 6.84 3.05 -14.92
CA HIS A 44 7.60 3.89 -14.02
C HIS A 44 7.17 5.35 -14.15
N GLU A 45 7.21 5.92 -15.36
CA GLU A 45 6.82 7.30 -15.62
C GLU A 45 5.40 7.60 -15.14
N SER A 46 4.45 6.70 -15.40
CA SER A 46 3.06 6.90 -14.98
C SER A 46 2.83 6.65 -13.49
N SER A 47 3.59 5.77 -12.82
CA SER A 47 3.50 5.57 -11.37
C SER A 47 4.10 6.74 -10.59
N GLN A 48 5.15 7.40 -11.09
CA GLN A 48 5.77 8.57 -10.45
C GLN A 48 4.78 9.72 -10.18
N GLN A 49 3.68 9.76 -10.93
CA GLN A 49 2.68 10.80 -10.76
C GLN A 49 1.61 10.47 -9.71
N THR A 50 1.50 9.20 -9.30
CA THR A 50 0.52 8.72 -8.32
C THR A 50 0.84 9.18 -6.91
N TRP A 51 -0.17 9.22 -6.04
CA TRP A 51 0.03 9.56 -4.64
C TRP A 51 0.78 8.48 -3.85
N HIS A 52 0.81 7.23 -4.31
CA HIS A 52 1.65 6.19 -3.70
C HIS A 52 3.13 6.57 -3.73
N VAL A 53 3.65 6.90 -4.91
CA VAL A 53 5.06 7.30 -5.05
C VAL A 53 5.32 8.64 -4.39
N ARG A 54 4.34 9.54 -4.51
CA ARG A 54 4.46 10.90 -3.98
C ARG A 54 4.12 10.99 -2.49
N ILE A 55 3.78 9.92 -1.78
CA ILE A 55 3.29 10.03 -0.39
C ILE A 55 4.33 10.67 0.54
N LEU A 56 5.62 10.46 0.26
CA LEU A 56 6.74 11.09 0.93
C LEU A 56 7.61 11.78 -0.13
N ARG A 57 7.94 13.06 0.07
CA ARG A 57 8.70 13.88 -0.89
C ARG A 57 9.71 14.75 -0.13
N PRO A 58 10.93 14.97 -0.66
CA PRO A 58 11.80 16.01 -0.13
C PRO A 58 11.12 17.38 -0.16
N ALA A 59 11.39 18.22 0.83
CA ALA A 59 10.84 19.56 0.91
C ALA A 59 11.33 20.46 -0.25
N SER A 60 10.39 21.17 -0.88
CA SER A 60 10.65 22.14 -1.94
C SER A 60 9.42 23.02 -2.15
N GLU A 61 9.57 24.14 -2.86
CA GLU A 61 8.43 24.98 -3.28
C GLU A 61 7.38 24.20 -4.09
N GLU A 62 7.78 23.16 -4.82
CA GLU A 62 6.85 22.36 -5.66
C GLU A 62 6.07 21.31 -4.88
N THR A 63 6.55 20.94 -3.69
CA THR A 63 6.01 19.81 -2.91
C THR A 63 5.29 20.24 -1.64
N ILE A 64 5.42 21.50 -1.26
CA ILE A 64 4.78 22.11 -0.09
C ILE A 64 3.56 22.91 -0.55
N ALA A 65 2.38 22.48 -0.12
CA ALA A 65 1.12 23.20 -0.32
C ALA A 65 0.80 24.17 0.83
N GLY A 66 1.33 23.94 2.03
CA GLY A 66 1.02 24.75 3.21
C GLY A 66 1.44 26.22 3.10
N ASP A 67 0.58 27.12 3.59
CA ASP A 67 0.89 28.55 3.67
C ASP A 67 1.75 28.88 4.90
N PHE A 68 3.07 28.85 4.71
CA PHE A 68 4.06 29.25 5.72
C PHE A 68 4.17 30.77 5.95
N THR A 69 3.40 31.59 5.22
CA THR A 69 3.29 33.04 5.49
C THR A 69 2.17 33.38 6.46
N SER A 70 1.35 32.38 6.81
CA SER A 70 0.25 32.51 7.77
C SER A 70 0.75 32.93 9.15
N THR A 71 -0.11 33.66 9.88
CA THR A 71 0.08 33.99 11.30
C THR A 71 -0.72 33.07 12.21
N ASP A 72 -1.04 31.87 11.75
CA ASP A 72 -1.74 30.84 12.52
C ASP A 72 -0.96 30.52 13.81
N ALA A 73 -1.69 30.32 14.91
CA ALA A 73 -1.07 29.99 16.19
C ALA A 73 -0.57 28.53 16.23
N ASP A 74 -1.16 27.64 15.43
CA ASP A 74 -0.78 26.24 15.36
C ASP A 74 0.49 26.03 14.52
N LEU A 75 0.81 26.95 13.60
CA LEU A 75 2.06 26.96 12.86
C LEU A 75 3.23 27.40 13.77
N THR A 76 3.88 26.42 14.38
CA THR A 76 4.93 26.63 15.40
C THR A 76 6.36 26.45 14.86
N PHE A 77 6.51 26.21 13.56
CA PHE A 77 7.79 25.99 12.88
C PHE A 77 7.85 26.74 11.54
N THR A 78 9.04 26.86 10.99
CA THR A 78 9.33 27.54 9.72
C THR A 78 9.59 26.55 8.59
N VAL A 79 9.41 27.00 7.34
CA VAL A 79 9.66 26.17 6.16
C VAL A 79 11.11 25.65 6.08
N ASP A 80 12.08 26.38 6.63
CA ASP A 80 13.50 26.00 6.66
C ASP A 80 13.78 24.79 7.57
N GLU A 81 12.85 24.45 8.47
CA GLU A 81 12.94 23.29 9.36
C GLU A 81 12.38 22.01 8.71
N VAL A 82 11.72 22.12 7.57
CA VAL A 82 11.08 21.01 6.88
C VAL A 82 12.08 20.27 5.99
N ALA A 83 12.33 19.00 6.29
CA ALA A 83 13.15 18.10 5.48
C ALA A 83 12.32 17.35 4.42
N TYR A 84 11.12 16.88 4.80
CA TYR A 84 10.21 16.14 3.92
C TYR A 84 8.75 16.55 4.12
N VAL A 85 7.94 16.31 3.10
CA VAL A 85 6.48 16.42 3.12
C VAL A 85 5.89 15.02 3.03
N VAL A 86 4.95 14.71 3.92
CA VAL A 86 4.16 13.48 3.94
C VAL A 86 2.70 13.81 3.64
N GLY A 87 2.09 13.15 2.65
CA GLY A 87 0.70 13.36 2.25
C GLY A 87 0.53 14.15 0.95
N GLY A 88 -0.61 14.82 0.81
CA GLY A 88 -0.83 15.88 -0.19
C GLY A 88 -2.22 15.98 -0.80
N GLN A 89 -2.98 14.89 -0.98
CA GLN A 89 -4.34 15.02 -1.53
C GLN A 89 -5.32 15.63 -0.53
N PHE A 90 -5.27 15.17 0.72
CA PHE A 90 -6.19 15.58 1.79
C PHE A 90 -5.49 16.55 2.75
N SER A 91 -4.30 16.17 3.18
CA SER A 91 -3.49 16.95 4.10
C SER A 91 -2.00 16.72 3.87
N GLU A 92 -1.20 17.68 4.34
CA GLU A 92 0.26 17.59 4.40
C GLU A 92 0.74 17.67 5.84
N ARG A 93 1.64 16.76 6.18
CA ARG A 93 2.43 16.76 7.42
C ARG A 93 3.89 16.94 7.03
N TYR A 94 4.67 17.50 7.94
CA TYR A 94 6.03 17.96 7.63
C TYR A 94 7.01 17.23 8.54
N LEU A 95 8.10 16.70 7.99
CA LEU A 95 9.13 16.02 8.78
C LEU A 95 10.33 16.93 9.00
N THR A 96 10.93 16.84 10.18
CA THR A 96 12.23 17.42 10.50
C THR A 96 13.19 16.36 11.01
N GLU A 97 14.49 16.63 10.95
CA GLU A 97 15.53 15.75 11.50
C GLU A 97 15.98 16.28 12.86
N VAL A 98 15.90 15.43 13.89
CA VAL A 98 16.39 15.69 15.24
C VAL A 98 17.39 14.60 15.60
N GLU A 99 18.64 14.98 15.83
CA GLU A 99 19.72 14.05 16.21
C GLU A 99 19.91 12.84 15.26
N GLY A 100 19.57 13.00 13.97
CA GLY A 100 19.69 11.96 12.94
C GLY A 100 18.45 11.09 12.77
N GLU A 101 17.35 11.39 13.46
CA GLU A 101 16.06 10.69 13.36
C GLU A 101 14.97 11.66 12.86
N LEU A 102 14.03 11.16 12.06
CA LEU A 102 12.94 11.97 11.52
C LEU A 102 11.74 12.00 12.47
N TYR A 103 11.15 13.17 12.64
CA TYR A 103 9.95 13.39 13.44
C TYR A 103 8.92 14.19 12.64
N VAL A 104 7.63 13.93 12.87
CA VAL A 104 6.55 14.73 12.29
C VAL A 104 6.41 16.02 13.11
N LEU A 105 6.52 17.17 12.46
CA LEU A 105 6.34 18.48 13.07
C LEU A 105 4.89 18.66 13.57
N PRO A 106 4.67 19.49 14.60
CA PRO A 106 3.44 19.49 15.40
C PRO A 106 2.21 20.16 14.76
N ALA A 107 2.19 20.35 13.44
CA ALA A 107 1.06 20.91 12.72
C ALA A 107 0.88 20.23 11.36
N GLN A 108 -0.38 20.12 10.96
CA GLN A 108 -0.81 19.60 9.67
C GLN A 108 -1.46 20.74 8.86
N TRP A 109 -1.24 20.72 7.56
CA TRP A 109 -1.97 21.56 6.61
C TRP A 109 -3.11 20.78 5.98
N ASN A 110 -4.33 21.30 6.07
CA ASN A 110 -5.51 20.74 5.42
C ASN A 110 -5.72 21.40 4.05
N VAL A 111 -5.60 20.61 2.99
CA VAL A 111 -5.54 21.13 1.62
C VAL A 111 -6.90 21.66 1.15
N ALA A 112 -7.99 21.05 1.60
CA ALA A 112 -9.33 21.45 1.17
C ALA A 112 -9.80 22.76 1.83
N SER A 113 -9.45 22.98 3.10
CA SER A 113 -9.87 24.17 3.86
C SER A 113 -8.83 25.29 3.87
N ASP A 114 -7.62 25.05 3.37
CA ASP A 114 -6.48 25.97 3.45
C ASP A 114 -6.18 26.40 4.90
N GLU A 115 -6.18 25.44 5.83
CA GLU A 115 -6.02 25.67 7.27
C GLU A 115 -4.87 24.86 7.88
N TRP A 116 -4.19 25.48 8.83
CA TRP A 116 -3.31 24.77 9.76
C TRP A 116 -4.13 24.21 10.91
N VAL A 117 -3.82 22.98 11.32
CA VAL A 117 -4.42 22.32 12.49
C VAL A 117 -3.32 21.67 13.34
N PRO A 118 -3.49 21.60 14.67
CA PRO A 118 -2.51 20.98 15.54
C PRO A 118 -2.40 19.48 15.25
N TYR A 119 -1.17 18.95 15.25
CA TYR A 119 -0.90 17.53 15.04
C TYR A 119 0.08 17.04 16.10
N HIS A 120 -0.41 16.38 17.15
CA HIS A 120 0.42 15.91 18.26
C HIS A 120 1.35 16.99 18.88
N PRO A 121 0.88 18.23 19.16
CA PRO A 121 1.76 19.31 19.60
C PRO A 121 2.46 19.05 20.94
N GLU A 122 1.88 18.19 21.78
CA GLU A 122 2.39 17.89 23.12
C GLU A 122 3.38 16.71 23.14
N ASP A 123 3.35 15.83 22.14
CA ASP A 123 4.10 14.56 22.13
C ASP A 123 4.83 14.27 20.80
N TRP A 124 4.93 15.22 19.87
CA TRP A 124 5.52 14.97 18.55
C TRP A 124 6.96 14.44 18.58
N LEU A 125 7.76 14.80 19.59
CA LEU A 125 9.12 14.29 19.81
C LEU A 125 9.17 12.87 20.41
N ASP A 126 8.05 12.34 20.90
CA ASP A 126 7.94 10.95 21.35
C ASP A 126 7.44 10.03 20.20
N ARG A 127 7.25 10.58 19.00
CA ARG A 127 6.66 9.92 17.83
C ARG A 127 7.61 9.89 16.63
N PRO A 128 8.70 9.10 16.69
CA PRO A 128 9.64 9.00 15.58
C PRO A 128 8.99 8.42 14.32
N TYR A 129 9.26 9.06 13.18
CA TYR A 129 8.69 8.71 11.88
C TYR A 129 8.89 7.22 11.52
N ALA A 130 10.05 6.66 11.88
CA ALA A 130 10.40 5.26 11.63
C ALA A 130 9.35 4.28 12.17
N ARG A 131 8.73 4.56 13.31
CA ARG A 131 7.83 3.61 14.01
C ARG A 131 6.37 3.77 13.65
N TYR A 132 5.95 4.99 13.35
CA TYR A 132 4.54 5.32 13.13
C TYR A 132 4.17 5.43 11.64
N CYS A 133 5.14 5.67 10.76
CA CYS A 133 4.83 6.07 9.37
C CYS A 133 5.70 5.39 8.31
N ALA A 134 6.99 5.16 8.59
CA ALA A 134 7.96 4.81 7.57
C ALA A 134 7.62 3.51 6.82
N GLY A 135 7.11 2.48 7.50
CA GLY A 135 6.76 1.21 6.83
C GLY A 135 5.67 1.34 5.77
N CYS A 136 4.73 2.28 5.93
CA CYS A 136 3.66 2.52 4.97
C CYS A 136 4.02 3.58 3.91
N HIS A 137 4.99 4.45 4.19
CA HIS A 137 5.32 5.63 3.39
C HIS A 137 6.71 5.57 2.72
N THR A 138 7.41 4.45 2.86
CA THR A 138 8.71 4.19 2.22
C THR A 138 8.72 2.78 1.62
N THR A 139 9.78 2.44 0.89
CA THR A 139 9.95 1.12 0.30
C THR A 139 11.15 0.41 0.91
N GLY A 140 10.94 -0.84 1.32
CA GLY A 140 11.98 -1.67 1.92
C GLY A 140 12.48 -1.12 3.25
N PHE A 141 11.55 -0.76 4.14
CA PHE A 141 11.85 -0.38 5.52
C PHE A 141 12.48 -1.55 6.28
N ASP A 142 13.50 -1.25 7.07
CA ASP A 142 14.25 -2.19 7.90
C ASP A 142 14.20 -1.74 9.37
N ALA A 143 13.51 -2.52 10.21
CA ALA A 143 13.30 -2.19 11.62
C ALA A 143 14.56 -2.31 12.49
N GLU A 144 15.61 -3.02 12.04
CA GLU A 144 16.87 -3.14 12.79
C GLU A 144 17.68 -1.85 12.70
N SER A 145 17.72 -1.24 11.52
CA SER A 145 18.43 0.02 11.26
C SER A 145 17.53 1.26 11.31
N GLU A 146 16.20 1.10 11.34
CA GLU A 146 15.20 2.15 11.19
C GLU A 146 15.40 2.98 9.89
N THR A 147 15.86 2.32 8.83
CA THR A 147 16.10 2.92 7.50
C THR A 147 15.24 2.28 6.41
N TRP A 148 15.28 2.82 5.19
CA TRP A 148 14.53 2.31 4.05
C TRP A 148 15.37 2.35 2.78
N SER A 149 14.94 1.59 1.77
CA SER A 149 15.63 1.48 0.48
C SER A 149 15.29 2.63 -0.47
N GLU A 150 14.03 3.07 -0.48
CA GLU A 150 13.58 4.23 -1.25
C GLU A 150 12.49 5.04 -0.54
N VAL A 151 12.46 6.35 -0.85
CA VAL A 151 11.39 7.26 -0.44
C VAL A 151 10.11 6.97 -1.22
N GLY A 152 8.96 7.00 -0.53
CA GLY A 152 7.65 6.75 -1.11
C GLY A 152 7.32 5.27 -1.29
N VAL A 153 6.08 4.98 -1.70
CA VAL A 153 5.62 3.62 -2.02
C VAL A 153 5.96 3.34 -3.48
N GLN A 154 7.14 2.77 -3.69
CA GLN A 154 7.73 2.44 -4.99
C GLN A 154 7.40 1.02 -5.42
N CYS A 155 7.93 0.61 -6.58
CA CYS A 155 7.60 -0.65 -7.24
C CYS A 155 7.69 -1.86 -6.28
N GLU A 156 8.79 -1.93 -5.53
CA GLU A 156 9.12 -3.09 -4.69
C GLU A 156 8.26 -3.18 -3.42
N ALA A 157 7.54 -2.12 -3.03
CA ALA A 157 6.58 -2.18 -1.91
C ALA A 157 5.37 -3.09 -2.21
N CYS A 158 5.00 -3.23 -3.50
CA CYS A 158 3.93 -4.13 -3.95
C CYS A 158 4.46 -5.37 -4.67
N HIS A 159 5.67 -5.29 -5.24
CA HIS A 159 6.25 -6.36 -6.06
C HIS A 159 7.33 -7.19 -5.32
N GLY A 160 7.71 -6.78 -4.11
CA GLY A 160 8.81 -7.36 -3.35
C GLY A 160 10.18 -7.00 -3.93
N PRO A 161 11.27 -7.46 -3.30
CA PRO A 161 12.63 -7.14 -3.74
C PRO A 161 12.95 -7.73 -5.12
N GLY A 162 13.46 -6.90 -6.04
CA GLY A 162 13.61 -7.21 -7.46
C GLY A 162 15.00 -7.69 -7.89
N SER A 163 15.97 -7.86 -6.97
CA SER A 163 17.36 -8.20 -7.33
C SER A 163 17.47 -9.46 -8.19
N ASP A 164 16.74 -10.51 -7.83
CA ASP A 164 16.82 -11.81 -8.51
C ASP A 164 16.15 -11.74 -9.88
N HIS A 165 15.05 -11.00 -9.97
CA HIS A 165 14.38 -10.70 -11.24
C HIS A 165 15.31 -10.02 -12.24
N VAL A 166 16.04 -8.98 -11.81
CA VAL A 166 16.98 -8.27 -12.68
C VAL A 166 18.22 -9.12 -12.99
N ALA A 167 18.79 -9.80 -11.98
CA ALA A 167 19.96 -10.67 -12.16
C ALA A 167 19.70 -11.82 -13.14
N LEU A 168 18.45 -12.30 -13.20
CA LEU A 168 17.99 -13.36 -14.10
C LEU A 168 17.28 -12.81 -15.35
N ALA A 169 17.69 -11.62 -15.82
CA ALA A 169 17.26 -11.01 -17.08
C ALA A 169 15.74 -10.84 -17.22
N GLY A 170 15.07 -10.50 -16.13
CA GLY A 170 13.63 -10.26 -16.09
C GLY A 170 12.78 -11.52 -15.91
N GLU A 171 13.33 -12.58 -15.32
CA GLU A 171 12.58 -13.81 -15.05
C GLU A 171 11.36 -13.53 -14.17
N ARG A 172 10.16 -13.79 -14.69
CA ARG A 172 8.90 -13.37 -14.07
C ARG A 172 8.62 -14.11 -12.78
N ALA A 173 9.11 -15.33 -12.65
CA ALA A 173 8.96 -16.12 -11.43
C ALA A 173 9.75 -15.55 -10.23
N MET A 174 10.68 -14.62 -10.47
CA MET A 174 11.58 -14.05 -9.45
C MET A 174 11.11 -12.69 -8.93
N ILE A 175 9.88 -12.29 -9.26
CA ILE A 175 9.23 -11.09 -8.71
C ILE A 175 7.75 -11.34 -8.54
N ILE A 176 7.15 -10.74 -7.50
CA ILE A 176 5.72 -10.85 -7.30
C ILE A 176 5.01 -10.02 -8.36
N ASN A 177 3.92 -10.55 -8.91
CA ASN A 177 2.98 -9.76 -9.68
C ASN A 177 1.62 -9.85 -9.00
N PRO A 178 1.15 -8.78 -8.31
CA PRO A 178 -0.12 -8.80 -7.59
C PRO A 178 -1.31 -9.26 -8.45
N ALA A 179 -1.29 -8.99 -9.76
CA ALA A 179 -2.33 -9.42 -10.69
C ALA A 179 -2.41 -10.95 -10.91
N LEU A 180 -1.38 -11.70 -10.50
CA LEU A 180 -1.30 -13.16 -10.62
C LEU A 180 -1.45 -13.90 -9.29
N LEU A 181 -1.52 -13.15 -8.17
CA LEU A 181 -1.80 -13.74 -6.86
C LEU A 181 -3.24 -14.21 -6.78
N ASP A 182 -3.51 -15.11 -5.83
CA ASP A 182 -4.90 -15.34 -5.44
C ASP A 182 -5.52 -14.05 -4.88
N PHE A 183 -6.84 -14.04 -4.87
CA PHE A 183 -7.64 -12.88 -4.52
C PHE A 183 -7.32 -12.30 -3.12
N GLN A 184 -7.03 -13.16 -2.14
CA GLN A 184 -6.74 -12.74 -0.78
C GLN A 184 -5.36 -12.07 -0.73
N ALA A 185 -4.34 -12.76 -1.22
CA ALA A 185 -2.97 -12.22 -1.26
C ALA A 185 -2.88 -10.95 -2.11
N GLN A 186 -3.66 -10.84 -3.20
CA GLN A 186 -3.76 -9.62 -4.01
C GLN A 186 -4.30 -8.43 -3.21
N THR A 187 -5.26 -8.66 -2.32
CA THR A 187 -5.88 -7.61 -1.50
C THR A 187 -5.00 -7.25 -0.30
N GLU A 188 -4.33 -8.23 0.30
CA GLU A 188 -3.42 -8.05 1.43
C GLU A 188 -2.21 -7.17 1.08
N VAL A 189 -1.76 -7.16 -0.18
CA VAL A 189 -0.74 -6.20 -0.67
C VAL A 189 -1.19 -4.75 -0.46
N CYS A 190 -2.49 -4.45 -0.57
CA CYS A 190 -3.03 -3.12 -0.27
C CYS A 190 -3.26 -2.95 1.24
N GLY A 191 -3.77 -4.00 1.88
CA GLY A 191 -4.06 -4.02 3.32
C GLY A 191 -2.84 -3.80 4.21
N GLN A 192 -1.62 -4.01 3.72
CA GLN A 192 -0.41 -3.73 4.48
C GLN A 192 -0.29 -2.24 4.92
N CYS A 193 -0.87 -1.31 4.14
CA CYS A 193 -0.90 0.12 4.47
C CYS A 193 -2.33 0.64 4.68
N HIS A 194 -3.31 0.15 3.89
CA HIS A 194 -4.72 0.56 3.98
C HIS A 194 -5.47 -0.22 5.07
N SER A 195 -4.81 -0.40 6.20
CA SER A 195 -5.35 -0.98 7.42
C SER A 195 -4.81 -0.19 8.61
N ARG A 196 -5.37 -0.45 9.80
CA ARG A 196 -4.95 0.19 11.04
C ARG A 196 -4.78 -0.83 12.14
N GLY A 197 -3.68 -0.74 12.86
CA GLY A 197 -3.27 -1.73 13.86
C GLY A 197 -1.82 -1.52 14.29
N THR A 198 -1.29 -2.47 15.05
CA THR A 198 0.13 -2.48 15.46
C THR A 198 0.76 -3.85 15.25
N ASP A 199 2.09 -3.92 15.28
CA ASP A 199 2.77 -5.17 15.55
C ASP A 199 2.38 -5.73 16.96
N PRO A 200 2.62 -7.02 17.24
CA PRO A 200 2.21 -7.64 18.50
C PRO A 200 2.84 -6.99 19.75
N GLU A 201 4.02 -6.39 19.58
CA GLU A 201 4.75 -5.66 20.63
C GLU A 201 4.24 -4.22 20.83
N GLY A 202 3.43 -3.68 19.90
CA GLY A 202 2.90 -2.32 19.95
C GLY A 202 3.96 -1.24 19.69
N VAL A 203 5.07 -1.59 19.04
CA VAL A 203 6.19 -0.70 18.71
C VAL A 203 5.96 -0.02 17.36
N TYR A 204 5.35 -0.72 16.40
CA TYR A 204 5.14 -0.25 15.04
C TYR A 204 3.67 -0.25 14.66
N GLU A 205 3.19 0.81 14.01
CA GLU A 205 1.78 0.92 13.55
C GLU A 205 1.57 0.33 12.15
N PHE A 206 2.41 -0.61 11.73
CA PHE A 206 2.39 -1.25 10.42
C PHE A 206 2.97 -2.68 10.47
N PRO A 207 2.66 -3.55 9.50
CA PRO A 207 3.09 -4.96 9.52
C PRO A 207 4.55 -5.14 9.08
N LEU A 208 5.47 -5.27 10.05
CA LEU A 208 6.91 -5.41 9.80
C LEU A 208 7.29 -6.60 8.89
N ASP A 209 6.70 -7.76 9.15
CA ASP A 209 7.09 -9.02 8.50
C ASP A 209 6.28 -9.32 7.23
N PHE A 210 5.37 -8.41 6.83
CA PHE A 210 4.60 -8.62 5.62
C PHE A 210 5.50 -8.52 4.39
N GLN A 211 5.31 -9.46 3.46
CA GLN A 211 5.93 -9.43 2.14
C GLN A 211 4.83 -9.69 1.10
N PRO A 212 4.84 -9.01 -0.06
CA PRO A 212 3.86 -9.25 -1.10
C PRO A 212 3.75 -10.73 -1.48
N GLY A 213 2.52 -11.24 -1.54
CA GLY A 213 2.25 -12.68 -1.74
C GLY A 213 2.26 -13.53 -0.47
N GLY A 214 2.62 -12.96 0.68
CA GLY A 214 2.37 -13.52 2.01
C GLY A 214 0.99 -13.17 2.55
N ALA A 215 0.67 -13.68 3.74
CA ALA A 215 -0.57 -13.39 4.45
C ALA A 215 -0.35 -12.28 5.50
N LEU A 216 -1.26 -11.32 5.57
CA LEU A 216 -1.14 -10.17 6.49
C LEU A 216 -1.42 -10.56 7.95
N LYS A 217 -2.31 -11.55 8.17
CA LYS A 217 -2.66 -12.11 9.49
C LYS A 217 -2.99 -11.05 10.57
N LEU A 218 -4.16 -10.43 10.43
CA LEU A 218 -4.64 -9.31 11.26
C LEU A 218 -4.86 -9.61 12.77
N ASP A 219 -4.65 -10.85 13.18
CA ASP A 219 -4.89 -11.38 14.52
C ASP A 219 -3.64 -12.03 15.14
N ASP A 220 -2.52 -12.02 14.41
CA ASP A 220 -1.27 -12.69 14.81
C ASP A 220 -0.08 -11.76 14.59
N ALA A 221 0.14 -11.28 13.36
CA ALA A 221 1.32 -10.51 12.99
C ALA A 221 1.06 -8.99 12.91
N PHE A 222 -0.19 -8.57 12.77
CA PHE A 222 -0.59 -7.17 12.77
C PHE A 222 -1.95 -7.02 13.45
N ILE A 223 -1.97 -6.60 14.71
CA ILE A 223 -3.18 -6.54 15.52
C ILE A 223 -4.01 -5.33 15.10
N ALA A 224 -5.09 -5.58 14.37
CA ALA A 224 -5.96 -4.51 13.89
C ALA A 224 -6.67 -3.76 15.03
N ALA A 225 -6.81 -2.44 14.87
CA ALA A 225 -7.50 -1.58 15.83
C ALA A 225 -9.00 -1.94 15.92
N THR A 226 -9.62 -1.67 17.08
CA THR A 226 -11.05 -1.94 17.35
C THR A 226 -11.69 -0.92 18.30
N ASP A 227 -11.03 0.20 18.55
CA ASP A 227 -11.48 1.24 19.49
C ASP A 227 -12.53 2.19 18.88
N GLU A 228 -13.21 2.97 19.73
CA GLU A 228 -14.28 3.91 19.34
C GLU A 228 -13.75 5.21 18.68
N GLU A 229 -12.44 5.46 18.72
CA GLU A 229 -11.80 6.57 18.01
C GLU A 229 -11.72 6.25 16.53
N HIS A 230 -11.37 5.01 16.18
CA HIS A 230 -11.17 4.59 14.80
C HIS A 230 -12.38 3.86 14.17
N PHE A 231 -13.40 3.49 14.95
CA PHE A 231 -14.56 2.78 14.43
C PHE A 231 -15.88 3.32 14.95
N TRP A 232 -16.88 3.26 14.08
CA TRP A 232 -18.27 3.46 14.46
C TRP A 232 -18.84 2.24 15.21
N PRO A 233 -19.96 2.41 15.94
CA PRO A 233 -20.59 1.31 16.69
C PRO A 233 -21.08 0.12 15.86
N ASP A 234 -21.29 0.29 14.55
CA ASP A 234 -21.60 -0.80 13.61
C ASP A 234 -20.33 -1.52 13.09
N GLY A 235 -19.16 -1.02 13.47
CA GLY A 235 -17.85 -1.49 13.09
C GLY A 235 -17.34 -0.94 11.76
N SER A 236 -18.04 -0.03 11.09
CA SER A 236 -17.48 0.69 9.94
C SER A 236 -16.38 1.66 10.37
N SER A 237 -15.47 1.96 9.46
CA SER A 237 -14.32 2.81 9.72
C SER A 237 -14.71 4.26 9.95
N ARG A 238 -14.02 4.91 10.91
CA ARG A 238 -14.21 6.32 11.29
C ARG A 238 -12.96 7.18 11.06
N ALA A 239 -11.82 6.55 10.80
CA ALA A 239 -10.54 7.23 10.57
C ALA A 239 -9.91 6.82 9.23
N HIS A 240 -8.88 7.57 8.84
CA HIS A 240 -8.14 7.33 7.61
C HIS A 240 -7.44 5.96 7.57
N HIS A 241 -7.22 5.47 6.34
CA HIS A 241 -6.52 4.23 5.94
C HIS A 241 -7.06 2.92 6.54
N GLN A 242 -8.38 2.76 6.60
CA GLN A 242 -9.02 1.54 7.11
C GLN A 242 -9.81 0.79 6.02
N GLU A 243 -9.58 1.10 4.75
CA GLU A 243 -10.38 0.58 3.63
C GLU A 243 -10.31 -0.95 3.53
N TYR A 244 -9.20 -1.58 3.91
CA TYR A 244 -9.08 -3.04 3.97
C TYR A 244 -9.98 -3.66 5.04
N LEU A 245 -10.07 -3.02 6.22
CA LEU A 245 -10.88 -3.50 7.34
C LEU A 245 -12.38 -3.37 7.05
N ASP A 246 -12.78 -2.32 6.35
CA ASP A 246 -14.12 -2.15 5.80
C ASP A 246 -14.41 -3.21 4.72
N TRP A 247 -13.48 -3.38 3.77
CA TRP A 247 -13.62 -4.34 2.67
C TRP A 247 -13.79 -5.77 3.17
N GLN A 248 -13.08 -6.19 4.23
CA GLN A 248 -13.21 -7.53 4.81
C GLN A 248 -14.63 -7.84 5.30
N LYS A 249 -15.39 -6.81 5.68
CA LYS A 249 -16.79 -6.91 6.12
C LYS A 249 -17.77 -6.80 4.96
N SER A 250 -17.30 -6.43 3.78
CA SER A 250 -18.12 -6.21 2.61
C SER A 250 -18.47 -7.52 1.88
N PRO A 251 -19.58 -7.55 1.11
CA PRO A 251 -19.84 -8.63 0.18
C PRO A 251 -18.74 -8.85 -0.88
N HIS A 252 -17.95 -7.81 -1.18
CA HIS A 252 -16.84 -7.88 -2.13
C HIS A 252 -15.65 -8.73 -1.65
N ALA A 253 -15.55 -8.99 -0.34
CA ALA A 253 -14.60 -9.96 0.23
C ALA A 253 -14.83 -11.40 -0.29
N ALA A 254 -15.90 -11.66 -1.04
CA ALA A 254 -16.15 -12.93 -1.72
C ALA A 254 -15.43 -13.10 -3.06
N GLY A 255 -14.68 -12.10 -3.56
CA GLY A 255 -13.87 -12.25 -4.78
C GLY A 255 -13.57 -11.00 -5.61
N VAL A 256 -13.84 -9.79 -5.11
CA VAL A 256 -13.58 -8.51 -5.82
C VAL A 256 -12.52 -7.70 -5.07
N SER A 257 -11.29 -7.63 -5.60
CA SER A 257 -10.15 -7.03 -4.89
C SER A 257 -10.01 -5.54 -5.19
N CYS A 258 -9.12 -4.86 -4.47
CA CYS A 258 -8.85 -3.44 -4.65
C CYS A 258 -8.53 -3.09 -6.12
N ILE A 259 -7.75 -3.93 -6.81
CA ILE A 259 -7.28 -3.63 -8.17
C ILE A 259 -8.35 -3.83 -9.27
N PHE A 260 -9.53 -4.36 -8.93
CA PHE A 260 -10.68 -4.33 -9.83
C PHE A 260 -11.24 -2.92 -9.98
N CYS A 261 -11.14 -2.10 -8.93
CA CYS A 261 -11.63 -0.72 -8.94
C CYS A 261 -10.50 0.30 -9.09
N HIS A 262 -9.30 0.02 -8.55
CA HIS A 262 -8.16 0.93 -8.55
C HIS A 262 -7.08 0.56 -9.56
N VAL A 263 -6.28 1.56 -9.92
CA VAL A 263 -5.05 1.42 -10.70
C VAL A 263 -3.84 1.88 -9.90
N SER A 264 -2.77 1.10 -9.93
CA SER A 264 -1.55 1.39 -9.14
C SER A 264 -0.44 2.05 -9.96
N HIS A 265 -0.46 1.91 -11.28
CA HIS A 265 0.60 2.40 -12.17
C HIS A 265 0.16 3.58 -13.05
N SER A 266 -0.90 4.29 -12.68
CA SER A 266 -1.39 5.44 -13.43
C SER A 266 -2.32 6.26 -12.54
N HIS A 267 -2.54 7.51 -12.90
CA HIS A 267 -3.51 8.37 -12.22
C HIS A 267 -4.97 7.88 -12.26
N GLY A 268 -5.31 6.91 -13.11
CA GLY A 268 -6.71 6.49 -13.30
C GLY A 268 -7.56 7.57 -13.95
N GLU A 269 -8.88 7.42 -13.82
CA GLU A 269 -9.84 8.41 -14.33
C GLU A 269 -10.29 9.41 -13.25
N THR A 270 -9.85 9.24 -11.99
CA THR A 270 -10.20 10.12 -10.86
C THR A 270 -8.96 10.46 -10.02
N ALA A 271 -9.06 11.53 -9.21
CA ALA A 271 -8.00 11.90 -8.25
C ALA A 271 -7.64 10.79 -7.24
N HIS A 272 -8.55 9.83 -7.03
CA HIS A 272 -8.38 8.67 -6.13
C HIS A 272 -7.93 7.39 -6.85
N GLN A 273 -7.34 7.52 -8.05
CA GLN A 273 -6.78 6.41 -8.83
C GLN A 273 -7.78 5.28 -9.13
N THR A 274 -9.05 5.63 -9.39
CA THR A 274 -10.04 4.64 -9.81
C THR A 274 -10.01 4.42 -11.33
N ARG A 275 -10.32 3.20 -11.77
CA ARG A 275 -10.34 2.80 -13.19
C ARG A 275 -11.42 3.51 -14.00
N TRP A 276 -12.53 3.84 -13.35
CA TRP A 276 -13.74 4.33 -14.02
C TRP A 276 -14.37 5.47 -13.23
N VAL A 277 -14.90 6.47 -13.93
CA VAL A 277 -15.70 7.55 -13.33
C VAL A 277 -17.16 7.17 -13.08
N GLY A 278 -17.76 7.85 -12.10
CA GLY A 278 -19.19 7.77 -11.78
C GLY A 278 -19.70 6.35 -11.52
N ASN A 279 -20.95 6.07 -11.94
CA ASN A 279 -21.60 4.77 -11.70
C ASN A 279 -21.05 3.65 -12.57
N HIS A 280 -20.25 3.95 -13.60
CA HIS A 280 -19.69 2.93 -14.46
C HIS A 280 -18.86 1.90 -13.65
N ARG A 281 -18.17 2.35 -12.60
CA ARG A 281 -17.38 1.50 -11.70
C ARG A 281 -18.20 0.37 -11.05
N CYS A 282 -19.47 0.62 -10.76
CA CYS A 282 -20.37 -0.33 -10.11
C CYS A 282 -21.11 -1.16 -11.16
N LEU A 283 -21.63 -0.47 -12.18
CA LEU A 283 -22.49 -1.04 -13.22
C LEU A 283 -21.76 -1.97 -14.20
N ILE A 284 -20.44 -2.08 -14.12
CA ILE A 284 -19.69 -3.10 -14.86
C ILE A 284 -20.04 -4.52 -14.38
N CYS A 285 -20.39 -4.67 -13.10
CA CYS A 285 -20.84 -5.92 -12.50
C CYS A 285 -22.33 -5.87 -12.12
N HIS A 286 -22.81 -4.74 -11.61
CA HIS A 286 -24.19 -4.54 -11.14
C HIS A 286 -25.10 -3.95 -12.22
N GLU A 287 -25.07 -4.52 -13.42
CA GLU A 287 -25.85 -4.00 -14.55
C GLU A 287 -27.37 -3.99 -14.28
N GLU A 288 -27.85 -4.91 -13.44
CA GLU A 288 -29.25 -4.97 -13.00
C GLU A 288 -29.70 -3.74 -12.22
N LYS A 289 -28.74 -2.93 -11.72
CA LYS A 289 -29.00 -1.68 -10.99
C LYS A 289 -28.86 -0.42 -11.85
N ARG A 290 -28.65 -0.58 -13.16
CA ARG A 290 -28.46 0.55 -14.10
C ARG A 290 -29.67 1.49 -14.14
N ASP A 291 -30.88 0.94 -14.02
CA ASP A 291 -32.10 1.74 -13.98
C ASP A 291 -32.30 2.35 -12.58
N LEU A 292 -31.81 3.57 -12.42
CA LEU A 292 -31.92 4.31 -11.17
C LEU A 292 -33.37 4.67 -10.81
N GLU A 293 -34.29 4.81 -11.76
CA GLU A 293 -35.70 5.07 -11.44
C GLU A 293 -36.32 3.87 -10.73
N THR A 294 -35.94 2.66 -11.14
CA THR A 294 -36.37 1.44 -10.46
C THR A 294 -35.60 1.21 -9.15
N HIS A 295 -34.30 1.50 -9.12
CA HIS A 295 -33.46 1.22 -7.96
C HIS A 295 -33.68 2.21 -6.80
N VAL A 296 -33.85 3.49 -7.11
CA VAL A 296 -34.08 4.60 -6.17
C VAL A 296 -35.33 5.40 -6.58
N PRO A 297 -36.54 4.79 -6.54
CA PRO A 297 -37.77 5.40 -7.05
C PRO A 297 -38.23 6.66 -6.30
N TYR A 298 -37.59 6.94 -5.16
CA TYR A 298 -37.81 8.11 -4.31
C TYR A 298 -36.93 9.32 -4.66
N MET A 299 -35.97 9.19 -5.60
CA MET A 299 -35.10 10.30 -6.04
C MET A 299 -35.50 10.85 -7.42
N GLN A 300 -35.21 12.13 -7.66
CA GLN A 300 -35.19 12.69 -9.02
C GLN A 300 -33.83 12.33 -9.68
N THR A 301 -33.85 11.50 -10.73
CA THR A 301 -32.76 10.59 -11.11
C THR A 301 -31.68 11.13 -12.07
N GLN A 302 -31.21 12.37 -11.95
CA GLN A 302 -30.22 12.89 -12.93
C GLN A 302 -28.78 13.04 -12.43
N THR A 303 -28.48 12.81 -11.15
CA THR A 303 -27.13 13.04 -10.59
C THR A 303 -26.67 12.08 -9.48
N ALA A 304 -27.45 11.07 -9.11
CA ALA A 304 -27.09 10.19 -7.98
C ALA A 304 -25.97 9.20 -8.36
N PHE A 305 -24.90 9.17 -7.57
CA PHE A 305 -23.87 8.15 -7.68
C PHE A 305 -24.12 6.99 -6.71
N CYS A 306 -23.80 5.76 -7.12
CA CYS A 306 -23.86 4.58 -6.25
C CYS A 306 -23.06 4.80 -4.96
N THR A 307 -21.93 5.50 -5.07
CA THR A 307 -21.03 5.85 -3.96
C THR A 307 -21.67 6.79 -2.94
N ASP A 308 -22.64 7.60 -3.34
CA ASP A 308 -23.29 8.56 -2.41
C ASP A 308 -24.08 7.83 -1.32
N CYS A 309 -24.57 6.62 -1.61
CA CYS A 309 -25.38 5.83 -0.68
C CYS A 309 -24.66 4.57 -0.18
N HIS A 310 -23.93 3.87 -1.04
CA HIS A 310 -23.29 2.60 -0.69
C HIS A 310 -21.83 2.75 -0.25
N MET A 311 -21.22 3.91 -0.46
CA MET A 311 -19.88 4.22 0.06
C MET A 311 -19.90 5.61 0.70
N PRO A 312 -20.80 5.93 1.64
CA PRO A 312 -20.88 7.26 2.21
C PRO A 312 -19.54 7.69 2.84
N THR A 313 -19.26 8.98 2.86
CA THR A 313 -18.11 9.48 3.61
C THR A 313 -18.41 9.38 5.11
N LEU A 314 -17.75 8.43 5.78
CA LEU A 314 -17.94 8.15 7.22
C LEU A 314 -16.63 8.24 8.00
N ALA A 315 -15.50 8.39 7.32
CA ALA A 315 -14.18 8.47 7.94
C ALA A 315 -13.49 9.81 7.68
N GLU A 316 -12.60 10.19 8.60
CA GLU A 316 -11.92 11.49 8.60
C GLU A 316 -10.40 11.36 8.31
N ALA A 317 -9.92 12.20 7.40
CA ALA A 317 -8.51 12.40 7.05
C ALA A 317 -8.01 13.82 7.35
N ALA A 318 -8.80 14.84 7.01
CA ALA A 318 -8.38 16.25 7.07
C ALA A 318 -9.48 17.27 7.40
N THR A 319 -10.77 17.04 7.13
CA THR A 319 -11.72 18.18 7.11
C THR A 319 -12.41 18.56 8.43
N ALA A 320 -12.59 19.89 8.60
CA ALA A 320 -13.54 20.54 9.51
C ALA A 320 -14.87 20.98 8.85
N GLU A 321 -15.04 20.85 7.51
CA GLU A 321 -16.21 21.40 6.78
C GLU A 321 -17.34 20.39 6.49
N TYR A 322 -17.03 19.12 6.18
CA TYR A 322 -18.02 18.11 5.76
C TYR A 322 -18.20 16.94 6.74
N ASN A 323 -17.66 17.07 7.97
CA ASN A 323 -17.50 16.03 8.99
C ASN A 323 -16.62 14.83 8.55
N PHE A 324 -16.73 14.33 7.32
CA PHE A 324 -16.01 13.16 6.80
C PHE A 324 -15.62 13.34 5.32
N ASP A 325 -14.44 12.85 4.96
CA ASP A 325 -13.82 13.02 3.63
C ASP A 325 -13.33 11.69 3.01
N ILE A 326 -13.46 10.57 3.74
CA ILE A 326 -13.13 9.23 3.25
C ILE A 326 -14.38 8.37 3.12
N HIS A 327 -14.57 7.82 1.92
CA HIS A 327 -15.63 6.89 1.58
C HIS A 327 -15.47 5.55 2.30
N SER A 328 -16.52 5.05 2.94
CA SER A 328 -16.55 3.70 3.49
C SER A 328 -16.42 2.65 2.37
N HIS A 329 -15.69 1.58 2.66
CA HIS A 329 -15.50 0.44 1.75
C HIS A 329 -16.28 -0.81 2.21
N THR A 330 -17.31 -0.63 3.04
CA THR A 330 -18.22 -1.71 3.47
C THR A 330 -19.21 -2.09 2.36
N PHE A 331 -19.55 -1.15 1.47
CA PHE A 331 -20.54 -1.31 0.39
C PHE A 331 -21.95 -1.68 0.88
N TRP A 332 -22.25 -1.42 2.15
CA TRP A 332 -23.53 -1.79 2.75
C TRP A 332 -24.68 -0.91 2.23
N ASP A 333 -25.89 -1.43 2.41
CA ASP A 333 -27.10 -0.62 2.17
C ASP A 333 -27.19 0.48 3.23
N PRO A 334 -27.73 1.68 2.90
CA PRO A 334 -27.95 2.72 3.90
C PRO A 334 -28.77 2.23 5.10
N ASP A 335 -28.25 2.39 6.32
CA ASP A 335 -28.91 1.94 7.56
C ASP A 335 -29.26 3.09 8.52
N PRO A 336 -30.29 3.89 8.22
CA PRO A 336 -30.78 4.90 9.17
C PRO A 336 -31.41 4.29 10.43
N VAL A 337 -31.78 3.00 10.42
CA VAL A 337 -32.27 2.29 11.62
C VAL A 337 -31.12 2.04 12.60
N GLY A 338 -29.93 1.73 12.08
CA GLY A 338 -28.67 1.70 12.81
C GLY A 338 -28.39 3.02 13.50
N THR A 339 -28.48 4.15 12.78
CA THR A 339 -28.33 5.50 13.37
C THR A 339 -29.23 5.70 14.60
N MET A 340 -30.52 5.35 14.49
CA MET A 340 -31.44 5.47 15.64
C MET A 340 -31.05 4.53 16.79
N ARG A 341 -30.65 3.29 16.47
CA ARG A 341 -30.28 2.26 17.46
C ARG A 341 -29.07 2.70 18.30
N TYR A 342 -28.11 3.36 17.68
CA TYR A 342 -26.86 3.78 18.32
C TYR A 342 -26.90 5.18 18.93
N GLY A 343 -28.05 5.86 18.91
CA GLY A 343 -28.24 7.11 19.64
C GLY A 343 -28.22 8.39 18.79
N GLY A 344 -28.34 8.28 17.46
CA GLY A 344 -28.50 9.41 16.55
C GLY A 344 -27.29 9.68 15.66
N GLN A 345 -27.38 10.74 14.85
CA GLN A 345 -26.43 11.04 13.77
C GLN A 345 -24.99 11.26 14.27
N ASP A 346 -24.83 11.86 15.46
CA ASP A 346 -23.50 12.12 16.04
C ASP A 346 -22.78 10.83 16.49
N ALA A 347 -23.55 9.80 16.85
CA ALA A 347 -23.02 8.52 17.33
C ALA A 347 -22.85 7.50 16.20
N MET A 348 -23.68 7.59 15.16
CA MET A 348 -23.62 6.71 13.98
C MET A 348 -24.24 7.42 12.76
N PRO A 349 -23.44 8.10 11.93
CA PRO A 349 -23.96 8.76 10.73
C PRO A 349 -24.46 7.75 9.69
N ASN A 350 -25.47 8.13 8.91
CA ASN A 350 -25.91 7.37 7.73
C ASN A 350 -25.90 8.22 6.46
N ALA A 351 -25.83 7.53 5.31
CA ALA A 351 -25.73 8.14 3.99
C ALA A 351 -26.84 9.16 3.66
N CYS A 352 -28.08 8.93 4.12
CA CYS A 352 -29.19 9.83 3.81
C CYS A 352 -29.04 11.16 4.53
N ASN A 353 -28.75 11.10 5.84
CA ASN A 353 -28.68 12.29 6.69
C ASN A 353 -27.35 13.05 6.58
N LEU A 354 -26.37 12.56 5.80
CA LEU A 354 -25.20 13.35 5.38
C LEU A 354 -25.60 14.49 4.43
N CYS A 355 -26.56 14.26 3.53
CA CYS A 355 -27.07 15.29 2.61
C CYS A 355 -28.37 15.94 3.11
N HIS A 356 -29.25 15.15 3.73
CA HIS A 356 -30.54 15.60 4.25
C HIS A 356 -30.45 15.92 5.74
N THR A 357 -29.63 16.93 6.06
CA THR A 357 -29.33 17.34 7.44
C THR A 357 -30.52 17.97 8.17
N ASP A 358 -31.55 18.38 7.43
CA ASP A 358 -32.83 18.90 7.94
C ASP A 358 -33.84 17.79 8.27
N GLN A 359 -33.54 16.54 7.93
CA GLN A 359 -34.41 15.39 8.13
C GLN A 359 -33.92 14.49 9.25
N THR A 360 -34.81 13.66 9.80
CA THR A 360 -34.44 12.70 10.85
C THR A 360 -34.08 11.32 10.25
N PRO A 361 -33.38 10.46 11.00
CA PRO A 361 -33.18 9.07 10.60
C PRO A 361 -34.49 8.29 10.40
N GLU A 362 -35.55 8.60 11.17
CA GLU A 362 -36.89 8.01 10.96
C GLU A 362 -37.45 8.35 9.59
N TRP A 363 -37.26 9.60 9.12
CA TRP A 363 -37.64 10.01 7.77
C TRP A 363 -36.87 9.20 6.73
N ALA A 364 -35.56 9.05 6.89
CA ALA A 364 -34.73 8.28 5.96
C ALA A 364 -35.18 6.80 5.91
N ALA A 365 -35.45 6.19 7.08
CA ALA A 365 -35.99 4.84 7.15
C ALA A 365 -37.35 4.71 6.44
N GLN A 366 -38.22 5.70 6.58
CA GLN A 366 -39.51 5.73 5.88
C GLN A 366 -39.34 5.83 4.36
N VAL A 367 -38.40 6.67 3.87
CA VAL A 367 -38.09 6.80 2.44
C VAL A 367 -37.60 5.47 1.86
N LEU A 368 -36.77 4.75 2.62
CA LEU A 368 -36.26 3.43 2.24
C LEU A 368 -37.26 2.29 2.44
N GLY A 369 -38.41 2.55 3.07
CA GLY A 369 -39.42 1.53 3.40
C GLY A 369 -38.96 0.54 4.48
N LEU A 370 -38.04 0.94 5.36
CA LEU A 370 -37.51 0.13 6.45
C LEU A 370 -38.46 0.15 7.66
N GLU A 371 -38.65 -1.01 8.30
CA GLU A 371 -39.43 -1.10 9.54
C GLU A 371 -38.64 -0.56 10.74
N VAL A 372 -39.19 0.45 11.41
CA VAL A 372 -38.65 0.96 12.68
C VAL A 372 -39.33 0.22 13.83
N ALA A 373 -38.75 -0.91 14.24
CA ALA A 373 -39.19 -1.61 15.45
C ALA A 373 -38.84 -0.79 16.72
N PRO A 374 -39.53 -1.01 17.86
CA PRO A 374 -39.16 -0.35 19.12
C PRO A 374 -37.70 -0.66 19.47
N LEU A 375 -36.85 0.36 19.40
CA LEU A 375 -35.42 0.21 19.60
C LEU A 375 -35.14 0.04 21.08
N THR A 376 -34.59 -1.11 21.47
CA THR A 376 -33.78 -1.20 22.69
C THR A 376 -32.39 -0.67 22.34
N PRO A 377 -31.91 0.39 23.01
CA PRO A 377 -30.52 0.83 22.86
C PRO A 377 -29.60 -0.35 23.15
N ILE A 378 -28.72 -0.67 22.21
CA ILE A 378 -27.63 -1.61 22.48
C ILE A 378 -26.48 -0.73 22.98
N PRO A 379 -25.89 -1.01 24.16
CA PRO A 379 -24.65 -0.33 24.54
C PRO A 379 -23.61 -0.54 23.43
N THR A 380 -22.83 0.50 23.13
CA THR A 380 -21.74 0.45 22.14
C THR A 380 -20.95 -0.84 22.34
N ALA A 381 -21.11 -1.79 21.42
CA ALA A 381 -20.33 -3.01 21.45
C ALA A 381 -18.99 -2.68 20.82
N THR A 382 -17.89 -3.10 21.46
CA THR A 382 -16.59 -3.07 20.80
C THR A 382 -16.71 -3.78 19.45
N PRO A 383 -16.40 -3.11 18.33
CA PRO A 383 -16.45 -3.70 17.00
C PRO A 383 -15.67 -5.02 16.98
N ALA A 384 -16.37 -6.13 16.70
CA ALA A 384 -15.72 -7.40 16.48
C ALA A 384 -15.26 -7.46 15.01
N LEU A 385 -13.96 -7.62 14.79
CA LEU A 385 -13.45 -7.89 13.45
C LEU A 385 -13.96 -9.25 12.98
N PRO A 386 -14.41 -9.36 11.71
CA PRO A 386 -14.67 -10.68 11.14
C PRO A 386 -13.35 -11.47 11.13
N PRO A 387 -13.38 -12.80 11.38
CA PRO A 387 -12.19 -13.61 11.22
C PRO A 387 -11.66 -13.46 9.80
N THR A 388 -10.33 -13.38 9.64
CA THR A 388 -9.67 -13.37 8.33
C THR A 388 -10.30 -14.47 7.46
N PRO A 389 -10.87 -14.15 6.27
CA PRO A 389 -11.52 -15.16 5.44
C PRO A 389 -10.56 -16.32 5.20
N ALA A 390 -11.02 -17.55 5.43
CA ALA A 390 -10.24 -18.72 5.05
C ALA A 390 -10.16 -18.75 3.51
N PRO A 391 -8.97 -18.93 2.91
CA PRO A 391 -8.84 -18.96 1.46
C PRO A 391 -9.77 -20.04 0.91
N THR A 392 -10.77 -19.63 0.14
CA THR A 392 -11.58 -20.57 -0.64
C THR A 392 -10.72 -20.96 -1.82
N ALA A 393 -10.07 -22.12 -1.70
CA ALA A 393 -9.32 -22.71 -2.80
C ALA A 393 -10.28 -23.01 -3.95
N ILE A 394 -10.43 -22.08 -4.88
CA ILE A 394 -10.74 -22.43 -6.26
C ILE A 394 -9.50 -23.18 -6.75
N PRO A 395 -9.61 -24.43 -7.25
CA PRO A 395 -8.45 -25.16 -7.72
C PRO A 395 -7.83 -24.39 -8.88
N VAL A 396 -6.73 -23.69 -8.59
CA VAL A 396 -5.80 -23.20 -9.60
C VAL A 396 -5.35 -24.44 -10.37
N PRO A 397 -5.43 -24.47 -11.71
CA PRO A 397 -4.87 -25.57 -12.47
C PRO A 397 -3.40 -25.71 -12.07
N THR A 398 -3.07 -26.86 -11.47
CA THR A 398 -1.70 -27.22 -11.17
C THR A 398 -0.97 -27.33 -12.50
N VAL A 399 -0.27 -26.27 -12.88
CA VAL A 399 0.80 -26.38 -13.87
C VAL A 399 1.84 -27.23 -13.19
N ALA A 400 1.92 -28.50 -13.60
CA ALA A 400 3.00 -29.39 -13.19
C ALA A 400 4.32 -28.63 -13.39
N PRO A 401 5.26 -28.68 -12.42
CA PRO A 401 6.56 -28.05 -12.58
C PRO A 401 7.14 -28.54 -13.92
N SER A 402 7.35 -27.62 -14.86
CA SER A 402 8.14 -27.96 -16.03
C SER A 402 9.51 -28.32 -15.49
N GLU A 403 9.92 -29.56 -15.69
CA GLU A 403 11.28 -30.00 -15.39
C GLU A 403 12.23 -28.96 -15.99
N SER A 404 13.04 -28.35 -15.14
CA SER A 404 14.14 -27.52 -15.59
C SER A 404 14.93 -28.37 -16.58
N PRO A 405 15.24 -27.91 -17.81
CA PRO A 405 16.08 -28.68 -18.70
C PRO A 405 17.42 -28.88 -17.98
N GLY A 406 17.65 -30.11 -17.53
CA GLY A 406 18.90 -30.46 -16.91
C GLY A 406 20.04 -30.10 -17.86
N LEU A 407 21.18 -29.69 -17.32
CA LEU A 407 22.41 -29.35 -18.06
C LEU A 407 22.96 -30.50 -18.95
N GLY A 408 22.22 -31.60 -19.10
CA GLY A 408 22.57 -32.76 -19.92
C GLY A 408 22.12 -32.69 -21.39
N GLU A 409 21.34 -31.70 -21.82
CA GLU A 409 20.82 -31.62 -23.20
C GLU A 409 21.34 -30.44 -24.04
N ILE A 410 22.45 -29.82 -23.65
CA ILE A 410 23.15 -28.90 -24.57
C ILE A 410 23.85 -29.75 -25.63
N PRO A 411 23.48 -29.67 -26.93
CA PRO A 411 24.14 -30.47 -27.95
C PRO A 411 25.60 -30.05 -28.03
N TRP A 412 26.54 -31.00 -27.98
CA TRP A 412 27.99 -30.75 -28.02
C TRP A 412 28.45 -29.85 -29.19
N THR A 413 27.63 -29.71 -30.23
CA THR A 413 27.84 -28.78 -31.35
C THR A 413 27.78 -27.31 -30.93
N TRP A 414 27.01 -26.95 -29.88
CA TRP A 414 26.86 -25.59 -29.37
C TRP A 414 28.07 -25.15 -28.54
N LEU A 415 28.64 -26.05 -27.73
CA LEU A 415 29.92 -25.83 -27.04
C LEU A 415 31.08 -25.70 -28.04
N GLY A 416 31.08 -26.49 -29.12
CA GLY A 416 32.05 -26.36 -30.20
C GLY A 416 31.99 -25.01 -30.91
N ALA A 417 30.79 -24.52 -31.21
CA ALA A 417 30.60 -23.21 -31.85
C ALA A 417 31.05 -22.05 -30.94
N ALA A 418 30.72 -22.10 -29.64
CA ALA A 418 31.13 -21.09 -28.67
C ALA A 418 32.66 -21.01 -28.53
N VAL A 419 33.35 -22.16 -28.49
CA VAL A 419 34.81 -22.20 -28.41
C VAL A 419 35.47 -21.65 -29.67
N VAL A 420 34.92 -21.95 -30.86
CA VAL A 420 35.42 -21.41 -32.14
C VAL A 420 35.21 -19.89 -32.22
N ILE A 421 34.07 -19.38 -31.76
CA ILE A 421 33.79 -17.93 -31.73
C ILE A 421 34.73 -17.22 -30.74
N ILE A 422 34.92 -17.76 -29.54
CA ILE A 422 35.84 -17.19 -28.55
C ILE A 422 37.29 -17.19 -29.08
N ALA A 423 37.72 -18.27 -29.73
CA ALA A 423 39.05 -18.34 -30.34
C ALA A 423 39.22 -17.32 -31.49
N ALA A 424 38.19 -17.12 -32.31
CA ALA A 424 38.20 -16.13 -33.39
C ALA A 424 38.24 -14.69 -32.86
N VAL A 425 37.46 -14.38 -31.83
CA VAL A 425 37.45 -13.06 -31.17
C VAL A 425 38.80 -12.77 -30.51
N MET A 426 39.38 -13.75 -29.81
CA MET A 426 40.71 -13.63 -29.21
C MET A 426 41.80 -13.43 -30.28
N ALA A 427 41.71 -14.12 -31.43
CA ALA A 427 42.63 -13.91 -32.54
C ALA A 427 42.52 -12.50 -33.13
N VAL A 428 41.31 -11.96 -33.27
CA VAL A 428 41.08 -10.58 -33.74
C VAL A 428 41.65 -9.57 -32.75
N ILE A 429 41.44 -9.74 -31.45
CA ILE A 429 41.98 -8.87 -30.41
C ILE A 429 43.52 -8.90 -30.42
N LEU A 430 44.12 -10.08 -30.56
CA LEU A 430 45.58 -10.22 -30.65
C LEU A 430 46.15 -9.59 -31.93
N ILE A 431 45.46 -9.70 -33.07
CA ILE A 431 45.86 -9.06 -34.32
C ILE A 431 45.75 -7.53 -34.22
N GLN A 432 44.69 -7.02 -33.58
CA GLN A 432 44.50 -5.58 -33.36
C GLN A 432 45.57 -5.01 -32.43
N ARG A 433 45.86 -5.65 -31.30
CA ARG A 433 46.97 -5.25 -30.41
C ARG A 433 48.32 -5.25 -31.11
N ARG A 434 48.59 -6.25 -31.94
CA ARG A 434 49.86 -6.34 -32.69
C ARG A 434 49.97 -5.27 -33.78
N ARG A 435 48.84 -4.81 -34.34
CA ARG A 435 48.81 -3.67 -35.27
C ARG A 435 49.11 -2.36 -34.54
N GLU A 436 48.53 -2.15 -33.37
CA GLU A 436 48.77 -0.97 -32.54
C GLU A 436 50.25 -0.85 -32.10
N GLU A 437 50.88 -1.98 -31.77
CA GLU A 437 52.30 -2.05 -31.42
C GLU A 437 53.26 -1.80 -32.59
N VAL A 438 52.84 -2.02 -33.85
CA VAL A 438 53.66 -1.77 -35.06
C VAL A 438 53.49 -0.34 -35.58
N THR A 439 52.43 0.37 -35.16
CA THR A 439 52.17 1.78 -35.49
C THR A 439 52.70 2.77 -34.45
N ARG A 440 53.29 2.29 -33.35
CA ARG A 440 54.13 3.07 -32.44
C ARG A 440 55.60 2.81 -32.76
#